data_AF-A0A965ZRP1-F1
#
_entry.id   AF-A0A965ZRP1-F1
#
_cell.length_a   1.000
_cell.length_b   1.000
_cell.length_c   1.000
_cell.angle_alpha   90.00
_cell.angle_beta   90.00
_cell.angle_gamma   90.00
#
_symmetry.space_group_name_H-M   'P 1'
#
loop_
_entity.id
_entity.type
_entity.pdbx_description
1 polymer ?
#
loop_
_entity_poly.entity_id
_entity_poly.type
_entity_poly.pdbx_seq_one_letter_code
_entity_poly.pdbx_strand_id
1 'polypeptide(L)'
;MIFRVMQSALAATLVLVASLAVAGEPVDKALAEKLSKKLALPAMGLVVESVAPSQIPGLYEVQYANGGPLVYATAEGDYFVLGDLYSVGPDGFVNLAEQRRDGQRKEMLDGIAEKDMIVFSPEGEARAHITVFTDVTCFYCQKLHREVPELNKRGVEVRYLAYPRAGTDSDG
;
A
#
# COMPACT_ATOMS: atom_id res chain seq x y z
N MET A 1 -44.00 17.31 -18.52
CA MET A 1 -43.83 15.91 -18.94
C MET A 1 -42.53 15.66 -19.72
N ILE A 2 -42.06 16.61 -20.55
CA ILE A 2 -40.86 16.48 -21.38
C ILE A 2 -39.54 16.40 -20.56
N PHE A 3 -39.44 17.14 -19.45
CA PHE A 3 -38.24 17.15 -18.58
C PHE A 3 -37.97 15.85 -17.81
N ARG A 4 -39.01 15.04 -17.54
CA ARG A 4 -38.87 13.75 -16.83
C ARG A 4 -38.32 12.65 -17.75
N VAL A 5 -38.67 12.69 -19.03
CA VAL A 5 -38.20 11.72 -20.04
C VAL A 5 -36.71 11.95 -20.35
N MET A 6 -36.24 13.19 -20.27
CA MET A 6 -34.85 13.55 -20.56
C MET A 6 -33.87 13.19 -19.44
N GLN A 7 -34.33 13.15 -18.18
CA GLN A 7 -33.53 12.61 -17.05
C GLN A 7 -33.42 11.07 -17.10
N SER A 8 -34.44 10.38 -17.63
CA SER A 8 -34.41 8.92 -17.79
C SER A 8 -33.45 8.47 -18.89
N ALA A 9 -33.28 9.28 -19.94
CA ALA A 9 -32.36 8.98 -21.04
C ALA A 9 -30.89 9.17 -20.65
N LEU A 10 -30.57 10.14 -19.79
CA LEU A 10 -29.20 10.40 -19.35
C LEU A 10 -28.67 9.37 -18.34
N ALA A 11 -29.58 8.76 -17.56
CA ALA A 11 -29.24 7.68 -16.63
C ALA A 11 -28.99 6.33 -17.35
N ALA A 12 -29.55 6.13 -18.55
CA ALA A 12 -29.38 4.90 -19.31
C ALA A 12 -28.05 4.84 -20.08
N THR A 13 -27.46 5.97 -20.45
CA THR A 13 -26.14 6.03 -21.12
C THR A 13 -24.95 5.93 -20.18
N LEU A 14 -25.11 6.21 -18.88
CA LEU A 14 -24.00 6.12 -17.91
C LEU A 14 -23.70 4.67 -17.46
N VAL A 15 -24.60 3.72 -17.75
CA VAL A 15 -24.45 2.31 -17.35
C VAL A 15 -23.63 1.48 -18.36
N LEU A 16 -23.42 1.97 -19.59
CA LEU A 16 -22.85 1.16 -20.67
C LEU A 16 -21.32 1.24 -20.85
N VAL A 17 -20.59 2.01 -20.03
CA VAL A 17 -19.12 2.21 -20.20
C VAL A 17 -18.30 1.54 -19.08
N ALA A 18 -18.92 0.75 -18.20
CA ALA A 18 -18.22 0.13 -17.06
C ALA A 18 -17.46 -1.19 -17.37
N SER A 19 -17.35 -1.61 -18.64
CA SER A 19 -16.93 -2.98 -18.99
C SER A 19 -15.53 -3.13 -19.59
N LEU A 20 -14.58 -2.26 -19.26
CA LEU A 20 -13.16 -2.47 -19.60
C LEU A 20 -12.24 -2.18 -18.41
N ALA A 21 -12.62 -2.65 -17.23
CA ALA A 21 -11.60 -3.01 -16.23
C ALA A 21 -11.17 -4.44 -16.56
N VAL A 22 -10.10 -4.58 -17.35
CA VAL A 22 -9.37 -5.86 -17.46
C VAL A 22 -8.65 -6.03 -16.12
N ALA A 23 -9.38 -6.46 -15.09
CA ALA A 23 -8.76 -7.14 -13.98
C ALA A 23 -8.10 -8.38 -14.60
N GLY A 24 -6.77 -8.45 -14.57
CA GLY A 24 -6.05 -9.62 -15.06
C GLY A 24 -6.67 -10.88 -14.48
N GLU A 25 -6.82 -11.93 -15.30
CA GLU A 25 -7.40 -13.18 -14.82
C GLU A 25 -6.66 -13.63 -13.55
N PRO A 26 -7.38 -14.10 -12.51
CA PRO A 26 -6.74 -14.58 -11.30
C PRO A 26 -5.74 -15.67 -11.66
N VAL A 27 -4.53 -15.58 -11.11
CA VAL A 27 -3.47 -16.57 -11.36
C VAL A 27 -4.00 -17.96 -11.00
N ASP A 28 -3.87 -18.89 -11.94
CA ASP A 28 -4.23 -20.28 -11.71
C ASP A 28 -3.52 -20.82 -10.46
N LYS A 29 -4.25 -21.54 -9.60
CA LYS A 29 -3.71 -22.03 -8.33
C LYS A 29 -2.49 -22.90 -8.50
N ALA A 30 -2.45 -23.75 -9.54
CA ALA A 30 -1.29 -24.60 -9.81
C ALA A 30 -0.07 -23.78 -10.21
N LEU A 31 -0.26 -22.68 -10.96
CA LEU A 31 0.81 -21.76 -11.29
C LEU A 31 1.32 -21.02 -10.06
N ALA A 32 0.43 -20.49 -9.22
CA ALA A 32 0.80 -19.82 -7.97
C ALA A 32 1.59 -20.77 -7.05
N GLU A 33 1.11 -21.99 -6.84
CA GLU A 33 1.84 -22.99 -6.04
C GLU A 33 3.20 -23.36 -6.63
N LYS A 34 3.29 -23.49 -7.96
CA LYS A 34 4.55 -23.79 -8.65
C LYS A 34 5.57 -22.68 -8.41
N LEU A 35 5.18 -21.41 -8.60
CA LEU A 35 6.04 -20.26 -8.38
C LEU A 35 6.44 -20.13 -6.91
N SER A 36 5.49 -20.27 -5.99
CA SER A 36 5.76 -20.23 -4.54
C SER A 36 6.78 -21.29 -4.12
N LYS A 37 6.65 -22.52 -4.61
CA LYS A 37 7.59 -23.61 -4.29
C LYS A 37 8.98 -23.38 -4.88
N LYS A 38 9.06 -22.88 -6.11
CA LYS A 38 10.31 -22.72 -6.84
C LYS A 38 11.13 -21.52 -6.37
N LEU A 39 10.46 -20.43 -6.00
CA LEU A 39 11.08 -19.16 -5.62
C LEU A 39 11.25 -18.99 -4.11
N ALA A 40 10.69 -19.88 -3.30
CA ALA A 40 10.94 -19.89 -1.86
C ALA A 40 12.31 -20.48 -1.54
N LEU A 41 13.07 -19.75 -0.71
CA LEU A 41 14.29 -20.23 -0.05
C LEU A 41 14.19 -19.91 1.44
N PRO A 42 13.42 -20.71 2.22
CA PRO A 42 13.18 -20.44 3.64
C PRO A 42 14.48 -20.38 4.47
N ALA A 43 15.50 -21.16 4.10
CA ALA A 43 16.82 -21.12 4.73
C ALA A 43 17.52 -19.76 4.62
N MET A 44 17.11 -18.92 3.66
CA MET A 44 17.59 -17.55 3.45
C MET A 44 16.53 -16.50 3.82
N GLY A 45 15.45 -16.90 4.49
CA GLY A 45 14.34 -16.01 4.86
C GLY A 45 13.41 -15.61 3.70
N LEU A 46 13.57 -16.20 2.51
CA LEU A 46 12.76 -15.91 1.34
C LEU A 46 11.52 -16.81 1.31
N VAL A 47 10.48 -16.42 2.03
CA VAL A 47 9.18 -17.11 2.06
C VAL A 47 8.20 -16.38 1.16
N VAL A 48 7.62 -17.05 0.17
CA VAL A 48 6.63 -16.43 -0.73
C VAL A 48 5.30 -16.27 0.01
N GLU A 49 4.78 -15.05 0.03
CA GLU A 49 3.52 -14.68 0.65
C GLU A 49 2.37 -14.70 -0.36
N SER A 50 2.57 -14.13 -1.55
CA SER A 50 1.54 -14.11 -2.59
C SER A 50 2.13 -14.09 -4.00
N VAL A 51 1.33 -14.61 -4.94
CA VAL A 51 1.61 -14.58 -6.38
C VAL A 51 0.41 -13.96 -7.09
N ALA A 52 0.66 -12.97 -7.94
CA ALA A 52 -0.37 -12.20 -8.64
C ALA A 52 0.04 -11.94 -10.10
N PRO A 53 -0.91 -11.64 -11.01
CA PRO A 53 -0.55 -11.30 -12.37
C PRO A 53 0.05 -9.89 -12.41
N SER A 54 1.14 -9.69 -13.17
CA SER A 54 1.67 -8.36 -13.40
C SER A 54 0.99 -7.68 -14.60
N GLN A 55 1.23 -6.39 -14.79
CA GLN A 55 0.75 -5.66 -15.96
C GLN A 55 1.57 -5.99 -17.23
N ILE A 56 2.66 -6.75 -17.10
CA ILE A 56 3.44 -7.29 -18.22
C ILE A 56 2.98 -8.74 -18.49
N PRO A 57 2.42 -9.04 -19.68
CA PRO A 57 2.06 -10.40 -20.05
C PRO A 57 3.24 -11.37 -19.92
N GLY A 58 3.01 -12.51 -19.27
CA GLY A 58 4.03 -13.55 -19.05
C GLY A 58 4.91 -13.35 -17.81
N LEU A 59 4.79 -12.22 -17.12
CA LEU A 59 5.42 -11.99 -15.82
C LEU A 59 4.39 -11.97 -14.68
N TYR A 60 4.80 -12.52 -13.55
CA TYR A 60 4.00 -12.65 -12.35
C TYR A 60 4.69 -11.94 -11.20
N GLU A 61 3.90 -11.16 -10.47
CA GLU A 61 4.31 -10.56 -9.21
C GLU A 61 4.42 -11.63 -8.15
N VAL A 62 5.59 -11.73 -7.49
CA VAL A 62 5.84 -12.63 -6.37
C VAL A 62 6.28 -11.78 -5.19
N GLN A 63 5.41 -11.70 -4.18
CA GLN A 63 5.66 -10.98 -2.94
C GLN A 63 6.27 -11.94 -1.92
N TYR A 64 7.41 -11.57 -1.34
CA TYR A 64 7.96 -12.27 -0.19
C TYR A 64 7.38 -11.71 1.12
N ALA A 65 7.21 -12.60 2.11
CA ALA A 65 6.66 -12.29 3.42
C ALA A 65 7.52 -11.28 4.20
N ASN A 66 6.94 -10.74 5.28
CA ASN A 66 7.59 -9.79 6.20
C ASN A 66 8.10 -8.51 5.53
N GLY A 67 7.37 -8.01 4.53
CA GLY A 67 7.80 -6.84 3.76
C GLY A 67 9.04 -7.12 2.90
N GLY A 68 9.26 -8.39 2.55
CA GLY A 68 10.31 -8.80 1.62
C GLY A 68 10.15 -8.18 0.23
N PRO A 69 11.12 -8.39 -0.66
CA PRO A 69 11.09 -7.78 -1.99
C PRO A 69 9.87 -8.25 -2.79
N LEU A 70 9.39 -7.38 -3.68
CA LEU A 70 8.52 -7.77 -4.78
C LEU A 70 9.43 -8.12 -5.98
N VAL A 71 9.24 -9.30 -6.56
CA VAL A 71 9.94 -9.71 -7.78
C VAL A 71 8.96 -10.04 -8.89
N TYR A 72 9.40 -9.92 -10.13
CA TYR A 72 8.63 -10.29 -11.32
C TYR A 72 9.23 -11.55 -11.93
N ALA A 73 8.53 -12.68 -11.84
CA ALA A 73 9.01 -13.97 -12.29
C ALA A 73 8.33 -14.42 -13.59
N THR A 74 9.05 -15.19 -14.41
CA THR A 74 8.43 -15.88 -15.56
C THR A 74 7.46 -16.95 -15.08
N ALA A 75 6.53 -17.38 -15.94
CA ALA A 75 5.54 -18.42 -15.60
C ALA A 75 6.18 -19.72 -15.08
N GLU A 76 7.37 -20.08 -15.57
CA GLU A 76 8.11 -21.26 -15.17
C GLU A 76 8.93 -21.04 -13.89
N GLY A 77 9.15 -19.78 -13.48
CA GLY A 77 9.98 -19.40 -12.34
C GLY A 77 11.47 -19.65 -12.52
N ASP A 78 11.94 -19.84 -13.76
CA ASP A 78 13.37 -20.00 -14.10
C ASP A 78 14.14 -18.68 -14.03
N TYR A 79 13.43 -17.56 -14.20
CA TYR A 79 14.00 -16.22 -14.18
C TYR A 79 13.08 -15.29 -13.40
N PHE A 80 13.69 -14.34 -12.70
CA PHE A 80 12.97 -13.23 -12.09
C PHE A 80 13.77 -11.94 -12.21
N VAL A 81 13.05 -10.81 -12.15
CA VAL A 81 13.60 -9.47 -12.09
C VAL A 81 13.30 -8.89 -10.71
N LEU A 82 14.32 -8.35 -10.07
CA LEU A 82 14.21 -7.59 -8.83
C LEU A 82 14.22 -6.10 -9.17
N GLY A 83 13.18 -5.37 -8.76
CA GLY A 83 13.08 -3.93 -8.96
C GLY A 83 11.64 -3.45 -9.04
N ASP A 84 11.48 -2.18 -9.37
CA ASP A 84 10.17 -1.56 -9.53
C ASP A 84 9.70 -1.58 -10.99
N LEU A 85 8.43 -1.94 -11.19
CA LEU A 85 7.77 -1.84 -12.49
C LEU A 85 7.18 -0.45 -12.65
N TYR A 86 7.56 0.21 -13.75
CA TYR A 86 7.00 1.49 -14.14
C TYR A 86 6.12 1.33 -15.38
N SER A 87 4.91 1.90 -15.36
CA SER A 87 4.16 2.14 -16.59
C SER A 87 4.59 3.46 -17.22
N VAL A 88 4.50 3.53 -18.54
CA VAL A 88 4.80 4.72 -19.33
C VAL A 88 3.50 5.22 -19.94
N GLY A 89 3.08 6.42 -19.56
CA GLY A 89 1.87 7.08 -20.07
C GLY A 89 2.17 8.47 -20.66
N PRO A 90 1.15 9.13 -21.22
CA PRO A 90 1.29 10.48 -21.76
C PRO A 90 1.73 11.52 -20.71
N ASP A 91 1.39 11.30 -19.44
CA ASP A 91 1.70 12.18 -18.31
C ASP A 91 3.02 11.81 -17.59
N GLY A 92 3.78 10.84 -18.11
CA GLY A 92 5.06 10.41 -17.58
C GLY A 92 5.08 8.97 -17.06
N PHE A 93 5.98 8.71 -16.11
CA PHE A 93 6.19 7.38 -15.54
C PHE A 93 5.43 7.20 -14.23
N VAL A 94 4.77 6.05 -14.06
CA VAL A 94 4.07 5.69 -12.82
C VAL A 94 4.69 4.43 -12.25
N ASN A 95 5.15 4.49 -11.00
CA ASN A 95 5.70 3.34 -10.28
C ASN A 95 4.56 2.45 -9.76
N LEU A 96 4.28 1.36 -10.47
CA LEU A 96 3.21 0.41 -10.14
C LEU A 96 3.54 -0.39 -8.88
N ALA A 97 4.83 -0.71 -8.68
CA ALA A 97 5.30 -1.40 -7.49
C ALA A 97 5.06 -0.56 -6.22
N GLU A 98 5.30 0.75 -6.29
CA GLU A 98 5.04 1.65 -5.17
C GLU A 98 3.54 1.81 -4.88
N GLN A 99 2.69 1.90 -5.91
CA GLN A 99 1.23 1.94 -5.71
C GLN A 99 0.71 0.69 -4.98
N ARG A 100 1.28 -0.47 -5.28
CA ARG A 100 0.96 -1.70 -4.55
C ARG A 100 1.45 -1.64 -3.10
N ARG A 101 2.68 -1.18 -2.86
CA ARG A 101 3.24 -1.01 -1.51
C ARG A 101 2.45 0.00 -0.68
N ASP A 102 1.95 1.07 -1.28
CA ASP A 102 1.05 2.03 -0.63
C ASP A 102 -0.20 1.34 -0.06
N GLY A 103 -0.83 0.47 -0.86
CA GLY A 103 -1.98 -0.32 -0.43
C GLY A 103 -1.65 -1.26 0.74
N GLN A 104 -0.54 -1.99 0.62
CA GLN A 104 -0.08 -2.91 1.68
C GLN A 104 0.24 -2.15 2.98
N ARG A 105 0.98 -1.03 2.91
CA ARG A 105 1.28 -0.21 4.09
C ARG A 105 0.03 0.35 4.72
N LYS A 106 -0.94 0.80 3.91
CA LYS A 106 -2.23 1.26 4.40
C LYS A 106 -2.96 0.14 5.17
N GLU A 107 -3.05 -1.06 4.60
CA GLU A 107 -3.69 -2.20 5.27
C GLU A 107 -3.00 -2.56 6.59
N MET A 108 -1.66 -2.55 6.61
CA MET A 108 -0.90 -2.78 7.85
C MET A 108 -1.17 -1.71 8.90
N LEU A 109 -1.22 -0.44 8.51
CA LEU A 109 -1.51 0.68 9.43
C LEU A 109 -2.93 0.63 9.96
N ASP A 110 -3.92 0.31 9.11
CA ASP A 110 -5.32 0.17 9.48
C ASP A 110 -5.53 -1.01 10.48
N GLY A 111 -4.63 -2.00 10.48
CA GLY A 111 -4.64 -3.13 11.40
C GLY A 111 -4.12 -2.83 12.81
N ILE A 112 -3.51 -1.66 13.05
CA ILE A 112 -2.96 -1.28 14.36
C ILE A 112 -4.08 -0.69 15.23
N ALA A 113 -4.28 -1.24 16.43
CA ALA A 113 -5.28 -0.72 17.35
C ALA A 113 -4.86 0.64 17.92
N GLU A 114 -5.80 1.59 17.99
CA GLU A 114 -5.55 2.95 18.47
C GLU A 114 -5.01 2.99 19.92
N LYS A 115 -5.40 2.01 20.76
CA LYS A 115 -4.87 1.85 22.12
C LYS A 115 -3.35 1.63 22.19
N ASP A 116 -2.76 1.18 21.09
CA ASP A 116 -1.32 0.93 20.96
C ASP A 116 -0.59 2.16 20.39
N MET A 117 -1.31 3.28 20.21
CA MET A 117 -0.81 4.57 19.75
C MET A 117 -0.84 5.60 20.87
N ILE A 118 0.04 6.61 20.80
CA ILE A 118 -0.07 7.81 21.63
C ILE A 118 -0.77 8.89 20.81
N VAL A 119 -2.01 9.22 21.19
CA VAL A 119 -2.89 10.08 20.40
C VAL A 119 -2.96 11.49 20.98
N PHE A 120 -2.68 12.49 20.15
CA PHE A 120 -2.82 13.91 20.42
C PHE A 120 -3.92 14.49 19.53
N SER A 121 -5.13 14.59 20.09
CA SER A 121 -6.32 15.03 19.37
C SER A 121 -6.52 16.55 19.44
N PRO A 122 -7.13 17.16 18.40
CA PRO A 122 -7.58 18.54 18.45
C PRO A 122 -8.72 18.73 19.46
N GLU A 123 -8.97 19.98 19.85
CA GLU A 123 -10.23 20.32 20.54
C GLU A 123 -11.40 20.17 19.56
N GLY A 124 -12.41 19.38 19.94
CA GLY A 124 -13.56 19.09 19.08
C GLY A 124 -13.31 17.92 18.12
N GLU A 125 -13.95 17.96 16.95
CA GLU A 125 -13.87 16.89 15.96
C GLU A 125 -12.60 17.00 15.09
N ALA A 126 -11.90 15.88 14.91
CA ALA A 126 -10.73 15.82 14.04
C ALA A 126 -11.13 15.86 12.56
N ARG A 127 -10.51 16.74 11.78
CA ARG A 127 -10.72 16.86 10.32
C ARG A 127 -9.92 15.84 9.53
N ALA A 128 -8.78 15.45 10.07
CA ALA A 128 -7.87 14.46 9.53
C ALA A 128 -6.98 13.94 10.66
N HIS A 129 -6.30 12.83 10.44
CA HIS A 129 -5.24 12.36 11.31
C HIS A 129 -3.97 12.07 10.50
N ILE A 130 -2.83 12.12 11.18
CA ILE A 130 -1.56 11.59 10.69
C ILE A 130 -1.06 10.55 11.68
N THR A 131 -0.49 9.47 11.16
CA THR A 131 0.24 8.47 11.94
C THR A 131 1.73 8.71 11.76
N VAL A 132 2.44 8.90 12.87
CA VAL A 132 3.85 9.30 12.88
C VAL A 132 4.68 8.25 13.62
N PHE A 133 5.58 7.60 12.89
CA PHE A 133 6.64 6.80 13.50
C PHE A 133 7.67 7.75 14.11
N THR A 134 7.84 7.68 15.44
CA THR A 134 8.63 8.65 16.20
C THR A 134 9.66 7.99 17.10
N ASP A 135 10.75 8.73 17.31
CA ASP A 135 11.85 8.38 18.19
C ASP A 135 12.10 9.58 19.12
N VAL A 136 12.16 9.31 20.43
CA VAL A 136 12.36 10.35 21.45
C VAL A 136 13.76 10.96 21.42
N THR A 137 14.76 10.28 20.86
CA THR A 137 16.13 10.79 20.69
C THR A 137 16.31 11.55 19.36
N CYS A 138 15.33 11.50 18.45
CA CYS A 138 15.40 12.17 17.16
C CYS A 138 15.08 13.67 17.25
N PHE A 139 16.04 14.51 16.87
CA PHE A 139 15.87 15.97 16.87
C PHE A 139 14.65 16.46 16.06
N TYR A 140 14.41 15.90 14.87
CA TYR A 140 13.27 16.31 14.04
C TYR A 140 11.94 15.80 14.59
N CYS A 141 11.91 14.65 15.27
CA CYS A 141 10.72 14.16 15.98
C CYS A 141 10.37 15.09 17.16
N GLN A 142 11.36 15.50 17.95
CA GLN A 142 11.16 16.49 19.01
C GLN A 142 10.69 17.83 18.47
N LYS A 143 11.24 18.28 17.33
CA LYS A 143 10.77 19.50 16.65
C LYS A 143 9.31 19.38 16.22
N LEU A 144 8.94 18.29 15.54
CA LEU A 144 7.55 18.02 15.15
C LEU A 144 6.62 18.03 16.36
N HIS A 145 7.04 17.39 17.46
CA HIS A 145 6.24 17.34 18.69
C HIS A 145 5.92 18.75 19.25
N ARG A 146 6.85 19.70 19.14
CA ARG A 146 6.61 21.10 19.53
C ARG A 146 5.59 21.81 18.62
N GLU A 147 5.39 21.31 17.41
CA GLU A 147 4.43 21.85 16.42
C GLU A 147 3.06 21.16 16.49
N VAL A 148 2.92 20.04 17.22
CA VAL A 148 1.64 19.31 17.40
C VAL A 148 0.50 20.21 17.88
N PRO A 149 0.69 21.13 18.85
CA PRO A 149 -0.39 22.02 19.26
C PRO A 149 -0.94 22.88 18.10
N GLU A 150 -0.10 23.28 17.15
CA GLU A 150 -0.53 24.04 15.96
C GLU A 150 -1.26 23.15 14.95
N LEU A 151 -0.83 21.90 14.79
CA LEU A 151 -1.56 20.90 14.00
C LEU A 151 -2.95 20.62 14.57
N ASN A 152 -3.03 20.43 15.89
CA ASN A 152 -4.29 20.24 16.61
C ASN A 152 -5.21 21.47 16.46
N LYS A 153 -4.71 22.70 16.59
CA LYS A 153 -5.52 23.92 16.31
C LYS A 153 -6.11 23.96 14.90
N ARG A 154 -5.48 23.30 13.93
CA ARG A 154 -5.96 23.19 12.55
C ARG A 154 -6.87 21.98 12.31
N GLY A 155 -7.17 21.23 13.36
CA GLY A 155 -8.03 20.04 13.34
C GLY A 155 -7.34 18.76 12.90
N VAL A 156 -6.00 18.69 12.97
CA VAL A 156 -5.24 17.48 12.65
C VAL A 156 -4.91 16.72 13.94
N GLU A 157 -5.33 15.47 14.03
CA GLU A 157 -4.95 14.54 15.09
C GLU A 157 -3.58 13.90 14.78
N VAL A 158 -2.72 13.78 15.78
CA VAL A 158 -1.39 13.18 15.63
C VAL A 158 -1.32 11.90 16.44
N ARG A 159 -1.11 10.77 15.76
CA ARG A 159 -1.04 9.42 16.35
C ARG A 159 0.40 8.93 16.27
N TYR A 160 1.06 8.78 17.40
CA TYR A 160 2.44 8.31 17.42
C TYR A 160 2.53 6.79 17.57
N LEU A 161 3.45 6.21 16.80
CA LEU A 161 3.96 4.85 16.96
C LEU A 161 5.46 4.92 17.25
N ALA A 162 5.94 4.09 18.17
CA ALA A 162 7.35 4.04 18.50
C ALA A 162 8.17 3.46 17.32
N TYR A 163 9.27 4.12 16.99
CA TYR A 163 10.22 3.67 15.98
C TYR A 163 11.65 3.98 16.43
N PRO A 164 12.23 3.15 17.30
CA PRO A 164 13.57 3.39 17.81
C PRO A 164 14.60 3.16 16.69
N ARG A 165 15.21 4.23 16.18
CA ARG A 165 16.11 4.18 15.02
C ARG A 165 17.40 3.45 15.34
N ALA A 166 17.82 3.43 16.61
CA ALA A 166 18.98 2.70 17.08
C ALA A 166 18.66 1.23 17.43
N GLY A 167 17.41 0.79 17.26
CA GLY A 167 16.96 -0.57 17.54
C GLY A 167 16.17 -0.68 18.84
N THR A 168 15.51 -1.82 19.04
CA THR A 168 14.50 -2.01 20.10
C THR A 168 15.06 -1.92 21.52
N ASP A 169 16.35 -2.16 21.71
CA ASP A 169 17.01 -2.16 23.02
C ASP A 169 17.70 -0.82 23.36
N SER A 170 17.45 0.21 22.55
CA SER A 170 18.02 1.54 22.74
C SER A 170 17.07 2.47 23.52
N ASP A 171 17.59 3.61 23.98
CA ASP A 171 16.78 4.69 24.57
C ASP A 171 15.90 5.41 23.52
N GLY A 172 16.01 5.02 22.24
CA GLY A 172 15.37 5.57 21.05
C GLY A 172 16.29 5.45 19.84
#